data_AF-A0A8J3S7U6-F1
#
_entry.id   AF-A0A8J3S7U6-F1
#
_cell.length_a   1.000
_cell.length_b   1.000
_cell.length_c   1.000
_cell.angle_alpha   90.00
_cell.angle_beta   90.00
_cell.angle_gamma   90.00
#
_symmetry.space_group_name_H-M   'P 1'
#
loop_
_entity.id
_entity.type
_entity.pdbx_description
1 polymer ?
#
loop_
_entity_poly.entity_id
_entity_poly.type
_entity_poly.pdbx_seq_one_letter_code
_entity_poly.pdbx_strand_id
1 'polypeptide(L)'
;MRMNVREIGWAARSACRGSDPELFFPLSPSAEQESRAKAICARCPVMDDCRAYAVRAGEPEGIWGGLTVQERRGLRFPAGWRRREAG
;
A
#
# COMPACT_ATOMS: atom_id res chain seq x y z
N MET A 1 11.04 -11.68 8.73
CA MET A 1 11.32 -12.09 7.33
C MET A 1 10.76 -11.01 6.41
N ARG A 2 11.57 -10.13 5.83
CA ARG A 2 11.11 -9.19 4.78
C ARG A 2 11.11 -9.98 3.47
N MET A 3 9.94 -10.33 2.95
CA MET A 3 9.88 -10.99 1.64
C MET A 3 10.06 -9.91 0.57
N ASN A 4 10.96 -10.15 -0.38
CA ASN A 4 11.18 -9.24 -1.49
C ASN A 4 9.95 -9.25 -2.39
N VAL A 5 9.18 -8.15 -2.45
CA VAL A 5 7.96 -8.08 -3.26
C VAL A 5 8.20 -8.46 -4.72
N ARG A 6 9.41 -8.21 -5.25
CA ARG A 6 9.76 -8.48 -6.65
C ARG A 6 9.89 -9.96 -6.98
N GLU A 7 10.02 -10.83 -5.98
CA GLU A 7 10.12 -12.29 -6.14
C GLU A 7 8.77 -13.01 -5.93
N ILE A 8 7.71 -12.26 -5.62
CA ILE A 8 6.38 -12.83 -5.42
C ILE A 8 5.66 -12.90 -6.78
N GLY A 9 5.23 -14.10 -7.19
CA GLY A 9 4.73 -14.35 -8.54
C GLY A 9 3.58 -13.43 -9.00
N TRP A 10 2.74 -12.93 -8.08
CA TRP A 10 1.70 -11.95 -8.43
C TRP A 10 2.27 -10.56 -8.74
N ALA A 11 3.38 -10.15 -8.14
CA ALA A 11 3.96 -8.81 -8.34
C ALA A 11 4.47 -8.59 -9.77
N ALA A 12 4.80 -9.68 -10.48
CA ALA A 12 5.15 -9.64 -11.90
C ALA A 12 4.00 -9.12 -12.78
N ARG A 13 2.74 -9.30 -12.35
CA ARG A 13 1.52 -8.85 -13.06
C ARG A 13 1.03 -7.47 -12.59
N SER A 14 1.82 -6.75 -11.79
CA SER A 14 1.41 -5.43 -11.29
C SER A 14 1.39 -4.39 -12.40
N ALA A 15 0.29 -3.62 -12.48
CA ALA A 15 0.14 -2.55 -13.47
C ALA A 15 1.15 -1.40 -13.27
N CYS A 16 1.70 -1.25 -12.06
CA CYS A 16 2.70 -0.23 -11.73
C CYS A 16 4.15 -0.64 -12.05
N ARG A 17 4.41 -1.88 -12.51
CA ARG A 17 5.78 -2.41 -12.72
C ARG A 17 6.64 -1.59 -13.68
N GLY A 18 6.04 -0.83 -14.60
CA GLY A 18 6.73 0.06 -15.54
C GLY A 18 6.57 1.55 -15.25
N SER A 19 5.98 1.91 -14.11
CA SER A 19 5.83 3.30 -13.69
C SER A 19 7.03 3.77 -12.87
N ASP A 20 7.21 5.09 -12.81
CA ASP A 20 8.20 5.71 -11.93
C ASP A 20 7.97 5.31 -10.46
N PRO A 21 8.95 4.72 -9.75
CA PRO A 21 8.84 4.41 -8.34
C PRO A 21 8.48 5.61 -7.46
N GLU A 22 8.94 6.82 -7.81
CA GLU A 22 8.66 8.03 -7.03
C GLU A 22 7.16 8.32 -6.96
N LEU A 23 6.37 7.88 -7.95
CA LEU A 23 4.91 8.00 -7.93
C LEU A 23 4.27 7.23 -6.77
N PHE A 24 4.83 6.08 -6.42
CA PHE A 24 4.31 5.19 -5.37
C PHE A 24 5.06 5.33 -4.05
N PHE A 25 6.31 5.79 -4.08
CA PHE A 25 7.21 5.91 -2.93
C PHE A 25 7.87 7.29 -2.89
N PRO A 26 7.10 8.39 -2.77
CA PRO A 26 7.68 9.73 -2.75
C PRO A 26 8.42 10.02 -1.44
N LEU A 27 9.48 10.81 -1.54
CA LEU A 27 10.09 11.46 -0.38
C LEU A 27 9.15 12.50 0.28
N SER A 28 8.26 13.12 -0.51
CA SER A 28 7.29 14.11 -0.05
C SER A 28 5.93 13.90 -0.72
N PRO A 29 4.98 13.22 -0.05
CA PRO A 29 3.67 12.91 -0.62
C PRO A 29 2.85 14.18 -0.92
N SER A 30 2.18 14.18 -2.07
CA SER A 30 1.17 15.19 -2.42
C SER A 30 -0.16 14.53 -2.76
N ALA A 31 -1.28 15.22 -2.49
CA ALA A 31 -2.61 14.67 -2.76
C ALA A 31 -2.83 14.34 -4.25
N GLU A 32 -2.24 15.12 -5.16
CA GLU A 32 -2.26 14.84 -6.59
C GLU A 32 -1.51 13.54 -6.90
N GLN A 33 -0.30 13.39 -6.34
CA GLN A 33 0.49 12.18 -6.55
C GLN A 33 -0.21 10.94 -6.01
N GLU A 34 -0.78 11.02 -4.80
CA GLU A 34 -1.57 9.94 -4.23
C GLU A 34 -2.74 9.55 -5.12
N SER A 35 -3.47 10.53 -5.65
CA SER A 35 -4.61 10.31 -6.54
C SER A 35 -4.19 9.61 -7.83
N ARG A 36 -3.08 10.04 -8.44
CA ARG A 36 -2.52 9.41 -9.65
C ARG A 36 -2.08 7.96 -9.40
N ALA A 37 -1.38 7.70 -8.31
CA ALA A 37 -0.97 6.35 -7.93
C ALA A 37 -2.19 5.45 -7.66
N LYS A 38 -3.19 5.96 -6.93
CA LYS A 38 -4.45 5.24 -6.65
C LYS A 38 -5.22 4.90 -7.93
N ALA A 39 -5.25 5.80 -8.92
CA ALA A 39 -5.87 5.53 -10.21
C ALA A 39 -5.20 4.35 -10.96
N ILE A 40 -3.87 4.22 -10.87
CA ILE A 40 -3.17 3.05 -11.43
C ILE A 40 -3.52 1.78 -10.64
N CYS A 41 -3.58 1.87 -9.30
CA CYS A 41 -3.95 0.72 -8.48
C CYS A 41 -5.37 0.22 -8.76
N ALA A 42 -6.33 1.11 -9.04
CA ALA A 42 -7.73 0.76 -9.29
C ALA A 42 -7.94 -0.16 -10.50
N ARG A 43 -7.01 -0.15 -11.46
CA ARG A 43 -7.01 -1.04 -12.65
C ARG A 43 -6.04 -2.22 -12.53
N CYS A 44 -5.38 -2.39 -11.39
CA CYS A 44 -4.32 -3.38 -11.22
C CYS A 44 -4.91 -4.77 -10.91
N PRO A 45 -4.61 -5.82 -11.68
CA PRO A 45 -5.21 -7.15 -11.49
C PRO A 45 -4.75 -7.86 -10.21
N VAL A 46 -3.71 -7.34 -9.55
CA VAL A 46 -3.13 -7.88 -8.31
C VAL A 46 -3.27 -6.91 -7.14
N MET A 47 -4.24 -5.99 -7.22
CA MET A 47 -4.47 -4.97 -6.19
C MET A 47 -4.69 -5.61 -4.81
N ASP A 48 -5.51 -6.65 -4.72
CA ASP A 48 -5.86 -7.28 -3.44
C ASP A 48 -4.68 -8.05 -2.83
N ASP A 49 -3.92 -8.80 -3.65
CA ASP A 49 -2.70 -9.47 -3.20
C ASP A 49 -1.66 -8.46 -2.67
N CYS A 50 -1.46 -7.36 -3.41
CA CYS A 50 -0.55 -6.28 -3.04
C CYS A 50 -0.98 -5.59 -1.73
N ARG A 51 -2.28 -5.31 -1.59
CA ARG A 51 -2.88 -4.74 -0.38
C ARG A 51 -2.69 -5.67 0.81
N ALA A 52 -3.04 -6.94 0.67
CA ALA A 52 -2.92 -7.95 1.72
C ALA A 52 -1.47 -8.17 2.13
N TYR A 53 -0.54 -8.16 1.17
CA TYR A 53 0.89 -8.17 1.46
C TYR A 53 1.30 -6.97 2.32
N ALA A 54 1.02 -5.74 1.89
CA ALA A 54 1.48 -4.54 2.60
C ALA A 54 0.86 -4.39 4.00
N VAL A 55 -0.43 -4.75 4.13
CA VAL A 55 -1.15 -4.77 5.41
C VAL A 55 -0.60 -5.85 6.35
N ARG A 56 -0.17 -7.02 5.87
CA ARG A 56 0.47 -8.02 6.73
C ARG A 56 1.90 -7.64 7.08
N ALA A 57 2.69 -7.25 6.08
CA ALA A 57 4.12 -7.01 6.19
C ALA A 57 4.49 -5.78 7.04
N GLY A 58 3.57 -4.81 7.19
CA GLY A 58 3.96 -3.59 7.92
C GLY A 58 4.65 -2.54 7.06
N GLU A 59 4.45 -2.57 5.74
CA GLU A 59 5.19 -1.69 4.84
C GLU A 59 5.07 -0.23 5.30
N PRO A 60 6.21 0.42 5.65
CA PRO A 60 6.20 1.66 6.43
C PRO A 60 5.90 2.90 5.59
N GLU A 61 6.04 2.79 4.26
CA GLU A 61 6.00 3.89 3.32
C GLU A 61 5.22 3.54 2.04
N GLY A 62 4.99 4.55 1.22
CA GLY A 62 4.41 4.43 -0.11
C GLY A 62 2.96 3.96 -0.19
N ILE A 63 2.50 3.81 -1.42
CA ILE A 63 1.16 3.39 -1.79
C ILE A 63 1.18 1.95 -2.27
N TRP A 64 0.40 1.10 -1.60
CA TRP A 64 0.34 -0.33 -1.86
C TRP A 64 -1.11 -0.77 -2.02
N GLY A 65 -1.44 -1.44 -3.13
CA GLY A 65 -2.80 -1.91 -3.39
C GLY A 65 -3.87 -0.81 -3.27
N GLY A 66 -3.52 0.41 -3.67
CA GLY A 66 -4.37 1.60 -3.60
C GLY A 66 -4.49 2.24 -2.21
N LEU A 67 -3.65 1.87 -1.24
CA LEU A 67 -3.69 2.40 0.12
C LEU A 67 -2.41 3.13 0.50
N THR A 68 -2.56 4.30 1.14
CA THR A 68 -1.47 4.99 1.85
C THR A 68 -1.10 4.28 3.15
N VAL A 69 0.03 4.67 3.76
CA VAL A 69 0.44 4.15 5.06
C VAL A 69 -0.62 4.39 6.13
N GLN A 70 -1.23 5.58 6.16
CA GLN A 70 -2.26 5.94 7.13
C GLN A 70 -3.51 5.06 6.97
N GLU A 71 -3.95 4.84 5.74
CA GLU A 71 -5.09 3.97 5.44
C GLU A 71 -4.79 2.51 5.84
N ARG A 72 -3.58 2.00 5.55
CA ARG A 72 -3.14 0.66 5.98
C ARG A 72 -3.11 0.51 7.50
N ARG A 73 -2.72 1.56 8.24
CA ARG A 73 -2.74 1.56 9.71
C ARG A 73 -4.17 1.48 10.24
N GLY A 74 -5.11 2.19 9.62
CA GLY A 74 -6.54 2.12 9.96
C GLY A 74 -7.15 0.72 9.80
N LEU A 75 -6.64 -0.07 8.84
CA LEU A 75 -7.08 -1.46 8.64
C LEU A 75 -6.54 -2.44 9.70
N ARG A 76 -5.33 -2.21 10.23
CA ARG A 76 -4.78 -3.04 11.33
C ARG A 76 -5.43 -2.74 12.67
N PHE A 77 -5.84 -1.49 12.87
CA PHE A 77 -6.43 -1.00 14.10
C PHE A 77 -7.79 -0.37 13.80
N PRO A 78 -8.86 -1.20 13.70
CA PRO A 78 -10.21 -0.71 13.41
C PRO A 78 -10.60 0.40 14.38
N ALA A 79 -11.40 1.36 13.89
CA ALA A 79 -11.90 2.48 14.68
C ALA A 79 -12.67 1.97 15.92
N GLY A 80 -11.96 1.88 17.05
CA GLY A 80 -12.44 1.20 18.26
C GLY A 80 -11.32 0.56 19.09
N TRP A 81 -10.17 0.23 18.49
CA TRP A 81 -9.01 -0.27 19.25
C TRP A 81 -8.49 0.76 20.25
N ARG A 82 -8.36 2.03 19.83
CA ARG A 82 -7.84 3.15 20.65
C ARG A 82 -8.62 3.47 21.93
N ARG A 83 -9.79 2.86 22.17
CA ARG A 83 -10.64 3.13 23.35
C ARG A 83 -10.44 2.16 24.52
N ARG A 84 -9.71 1.05 24.36
CA ARG A 84 -9.65 -0.02 25.38
C ARG A 84 -8.42 -0.01 26.30
N GLU A 85 -7.44 0.87 26.09
CA GLU A 85 -6.17 0.90 26.84
C GLU A 85 -6.09 2.06 27.87
N ALA A 86 -7.21 2.75 28.11
CA ALA A 86 -7.32 3.84 29.09
C ALA A 86 -8.25 3.46 30.27
N GLY A 87 -8.29 2.18 30.63
CA GLY A 87 -9.05 1.64 31.78
C GLY A 87 -8.14 0.82 32.68
#